data_AF-A0A1I4N873-F1
#
_entry.id   AF-A0A1I4N873-F1
#
_cell.length_a   1.000
_cell.length_b   1.000
_cell.length_c   1.000
_cell.angle_alpha   90.00
_cell.angle_beta   90.00
_cell.angle_gamma   90.00
#
_symmetry.space_group_name_H-M   'P 1'
#
loop_
_entity.id
_entity.type
_entity.pdbx_description
1 polymer ?
#
loop_
_entity_poly.entity_id
_entity_poly.type
_entity_poly.pdbx_seq_one_letter_code
_entity_poly.pdbx_strand_id
1 'polypeptide(L)'
;MKFLATILSGALLTAGAAGAQEFNCTFPKQGVNSWIRGQIIVKFDPATQTASVFDSLINQEFGAPIAAKVSTNNDKRLTVRWRLRNVQTRLGFAPSIDYTLSYLKQTGQANANAIAPLVDEPTRSPFSPGQYSAGGSCAPR
;
A
#
# COMPACT_ATOMS: atom_id res chain seq x y z
N MET A 1 16.92 -66.20 -8.65
CA MET A 1 16.44 -65.04 -7.87
C MET A 1 16.67 -63.79 -8.72
N LYS A 2 15.60 -63.12 -9.16
CA LYS A 2 15.64 -62.01 -10.13
C LYS A 2 15.22 -60.75 -9.36
N PHE A 3 16.18 -59.90 -9.01
CA PHE A 3 15.90 -58.66 -8.28
C PHE A 3 15.31 -57.62 -9.24
N LEU A 4 14.05 -57.24 -9.00
CA LEU A 4 13.42 -56.06 -9.64
C LEU A 4 13.95 -54.80 -8.95
N ALA A 5 14.68 -53.97 -9.67
CA ALA A 5 15.06 -52.63 -9.23
C ALA A 5 13.97 -51.64 -9.67
N THR A 6 13.09 -51.27 -8.75
CA THR A 6 12.09 -50.21 -8.95
C THR A 6 12.77 -48.85 -8.78
N ILE A 7 13.02 -48.14 -9.87
CA ILE A 7 13.57 -46.77 -9.85
C ILE A 7 12.42 -45.81 -9.49
N LEU A 8 12.38 -45.39 -8.22
CA LEU A 8 11.44 -44.38 -7.73
C LEU A 8 11.90 -43.01 -8.22
N SER A 9 11.33 -42.54 -9.33
CA SER A 9 11.57 -41.19 -9.86
C SER A 9 10.90 -40.16 -8.95
N GLY A 10 11.68 -39.58 -8.04
CA GLY A 10 11.25 -38.48 -7.18
C GLY A 10 11.10 -37.19 -7.97
N ALA A 11 9.87 -36.76 -8.22
CA ALA A 11 9.57 -35.45 -8.77
C ALA A 11 9.90 -34.37 -7.71
N LEU A 12 11.01 -33.67 -7.91
CA LEU A 12 11.36 -32.46 -7.18
C LEU A 12 10.34 -31.37 -7.55
N LEU A 13 9.31 -31.19 -6.72
CA LEU A 13 8.45 -30.01 -6.77
C LEU A 13 9.26 -28.81 -6.30
N THR A 14 9.80 -28.04 -7.25
CA THR A 14 10.36 -26.71 -6.97
C THR A 14 9.23 -25.80 -6.52
N ALA A 15 9.03 -25.67 -5.22
CA ALA A 15 8.19 -24.62 -4.66
C ALA A 15 8.84 -23.27 -5.02
N GLY A 16 8.31 -22.62 -6.06
CA GLY A 16 8.75 -21.28 -6.45
C GLY A 16 8.57 -20.34 -5.28
N ALA A 17 9.66 -19.79 -4.76
CA ALA A 17 9.60 -18.69 -3.80
C ALA A 17 8.84 -17.54 -4.46
N ALA A 18 7.63 -17.24 -3.98
CA ALA A 18 6.90 -16.07 -4.42
C ALA A 18 7.69 -14.85 -3.98
N GLY A 19 8.40 -14.22 -4.92
CA GLY A 19 9.21 -13.03 -4.67
C GLY A 19 8.36 -11.85 -4.21
N ALA A 20 9.04 -10.85 -3.62
CA ALA A 20 8.40 -9.59 -3.27
C ALA A 20 7.71 -8.98 -4.50
N GLN A 21 6.44 -8.63 -4.33
CA GLN A 21 5.58 -8.06 -5.35
C GLN A 21 5.61 -6.54 -5.21
N GLU A 22 5.75 -5.82 -6.33
CA GLU A 22 5.61 -4.37 -6.37
C GLU A 22 4.35 -4.01 -7.16
N PHE A 23 3.57 -3.08 -6.62
CA PHE A 23 2.36 -2.55 -7.23
C PHE A 23 2.50 -1.05 -7.41
N ASN A 24 2.12 -0.56 -8.59
CA ASN A 24 1.97 0.85 -8.87
C ASN A 24 0.48 1.21 -8.88
N CYS A 25 0.03 1.95 -7.87
CA CYS A 25 -1.34 2.39 -7.71
C CYS A 25 -1.51 3.83 -8.20
N THR A 26 -2.43 4.04 -9.14
CA THR A 26 -2.76 5.35 -9.70
C THR A 26 -4.16 5.79 -9.29
N PHE A 27 -4.26 7.01 -8.77
CA PHE A 27 -5.49 7.67 -8.37
C PHE A 27 -5.57 8.97 -9.18
N PRO A 28 -6.42 9.08 -10.22
CA PRO A 28 -6.44 10.23 -11.12
C PRO A 28 -7.41 11.35 -10.72
N LYS A 29 -8.30 11.10 -9.74
CA LYS A 29 -9.37 12.03 -9.30
C LYS A 29 -9.15 12.56 -7.88
N GLN A 30 -7.92 12.53 -7.40
CA GLN A 30 -7.52 13.14 -6.13
C GLN A 30 -7.63 14.67 -6.22
N GLY A 31 -8.20 15.30 -5.19
CA GLY A 31 -8.27 16.77 -5.11
C GLY A 31 -6.87 17.39 -5.06
N VAL A 32 -6.72 18.59 -5.64
CA VAL A 32 -5.44 19.33 -5.79
C VAL A 32 -4.72 19.55 -4.44
N ASN A 33 -5.47 19.61 -3.34
CA ASN A 33 -4.99 19.79 -1.97
C ASN A 33 -5.15 18.54 -1.08
N SER A 34 -5.32 17.35 -1.66
CA SER A 34 -5.57 16.14 -0.88
C SER A 34 -4.30 15.54 -0.28
N TRP A 35 -4.44 14.96 0.91
CA TRP A 35 -3.41 14.13 1.55
C TRP A 35 -3.12 12.83 0.80
N ILE A 36 -3.97 12.44 -0.16
CA ILE A 36 -3.77 11.27 -1.01
C ILE A 36 -3.09 11.71 -2.30
N ARG A 37 -1.89 11.16 -2.56
CA ARG A 37 -1.13 11.43 -3.79
C ARG A 37 -1.65 10.61 -4.96
N GLY A 38 -1.47 11.13 -6.17
CA GLY A 38 -1.97 10.51 -7.40
C GLY A 38 -1.28 9.19 -7.76
N GLN A 39 -0.11 8.93 -7.18
CA GLN A 39 0.62 7.67 -7.35
C GLN A 39 1.12 7.17 -5.99
N ILE A 40 0.88 5.90 -5.70
CA ILE A 40 1.36 5.20 -4.51
C ILE A 40 1.98 3.87 -4.96
N ILE A 41 3.23 3.64 -4.59
CA ILE A 41 3.95 2.39 -4.83
C ILE A 41 3.87 1.54 -3.57
N VAL A 42 3.43 0.29 -3.71
CA VAL A 42 3.37 -0.69 -2.61
C VAL A 42 4.30 -1.84 -2.94
N LYS A 43 5.29 -2.09 -2.09
CA LYS A 43 6.06 -3.33 -2.10
C LYS A 43 5.50 -4.25 -1.04
N PHE A 44 5.20 -5.49 -1.40
CA PHE A 44 4.61 -6.49 -0.52
C PHE A 44 5.36 -7.81 -0.67
N ASP A 45 5.84 -8.36 0.45
CA ASP A 45 6.45 -9.68 0.49
C ASP A 45 5.44 -10.70 1.02
N PRO A 46 4.95 -11.63 0.18
CA PRO A 46 3.99 -12.64 0.61
C PRO A 46 4.59 -13.67 1.58
N ALA A 47 5.91 -13.90 1.57
CA ALA A 47 6.56 -14.85 2.45
C ALA A 47 6.63 -14.33 3.89
N THR A 48 6.94 -13.04 4.06
CA THR A 48 7.06 -12.41 5.38
C THR A 48 5.81 -11.64 5.82
N GLN A 49 4.81 -11.50 4.95
CA GLN A 49 3.63 -10.64 5.16
C GLN A 49 4.00 -9.19 5.52
N THR A 50 5.13 -8.71 5.01
CA THR A 50 5.59 -7.34 5.21
C THR A 50 5.24 -6.48 4.00
N ALA A 51 5.04 -5.18 4.23
CA ALA A 51 4.85 -4.22 3.16
C ALA A 51 5.63 -2.94 3.43
N SER A 52 6.00 -2.25 2.35
CA SER A 52 6.44 -0.87 2.38
C SER A 52 5.70 -0.05 1.35
N VAL A 53 5.56 1.25 1.63
CA VAL A 53 4.80 2.18 0.80
C VAL A 53 5.66 3.39 0.49
N PHE A 54 5.52 3.91 -0.72
CA PHE A 54 6.20 5.10 -1.19
C PHE A 54 5.28 5.94 -2.07
N ASP A 55 5.31 7.26 -1.89
CA ASP A 55 4.64 8.24 -2.74
C ASP A 55 5.41 9.57 -2.68
N SER A 56 4.92 10.60 -3.37
CA SER A 56 5.59 11.90 -3.39
C SER A 56 5.57 12.64 -2.06
N LEU A 57 4.60 12.40 -1.17
CA LEU A 57 4.59 12.96 0.18
C LEU A 57 5.62 12.26 1.06
N ILE A 58 5.67 10.93 1.00
CA ILE A 58 6.66 10.13 1.71
C ILE A 58 8.08 10.52 1.27
N ASN A 59 8.28 10.72 -0.03
CA ASN A 59 9.56 11.21 -0.55
C ASN A 59 9.92 12.59 0.00
N GLN A 60 8.96 13.53 0.01
CA GLN A 60 9.18 14.89 0.49
C GLN A 60 9.55 14.92 1.98
N GLU A 61 8.89 14.11 2.81
CA GLU A 61 9.01 14.18 4.27
C GLU A 61 10.03 13.20 4.87
N PHE A 62 10.24 12.04 4.24
CA PHE A 62 11.04 10.94 4.79
C PHE A 62 12.17 10.47 3.86
N GLY A 63 12.13 10.81 2.56
CA GLY A 63 13.17 10.49 1.59
C GLY A 63 13.32 9.00 1.21
N ALA A 64 12.56 8.10 1.82
CA ALA A 64 12.62 6.66 1.57
C ALA A 64 11.25 5.98 1.79
N PRO A 65 11.01 4.79 1.19
CA PRO A 65 9.83 3.99 1.49
C PRO A 65 9.69 3.70 2.98
N ILE A 66 8.47 3.75 3.49
CA ILE A 66 8.17 3.49 4.89
C ILE A 66 7.50 2.14 5.08
N ALA A 67 7.66 1.56 6.27
CA ALA A 67 6.98 0.32 6.62
C ALA A 67 5.46 0.51 6.67
N ALA A 68 4.74 -0.47 6.14
CA ALA A 68 3.29 -0.55 6.19
C ALA A 68 2.84 -1.90 6.75
N LYS A 69 1.72 -1.88 7.46
CA LYS A 69 1.10 -3.07 8.00
C LYS A 69 0.15 -3.69 6.97
N VAL A 70 0.36 -4.96 6.67
CA VAL A 70 -0.63 -5.77 5.95
C VAL A 70 -1.74 -6.14 6.93
N SER A 71 -2.94 -5.64 6.68
CA SER A 71 -4.11 -5.89 7.52
C SER A 71 -5.05 -6.94 6.96
N THR A 72 -5.00 -7.18 5.66
CA THR A 72 -5.71 -8.28 4.99
C THR A 72 -4.91 -8.67 3.76
N ASN A 73 -4.72 -9.96 3.57
CA ASN A 73 -4.19 -10.52 2.34
C ASN A 73 -4.90 -11.87 2.12
N ASN A 74 -5.74 -11.94 1.09
CA ASN A 74 -6.42 -13.16 0.66
C ASN A 74 -6.59 -13.14 -0.86
N ASP A 75 -7.26 -14.13 -1.43
CA ASP A 75 -7.42 -14.25 -2.90
C ASP A 75 -8.17 -13.08 -3.53
N LYS A 76 -9.00 -12.37 -2.75
CA LYS A 76 -9.83 -11.26 -3.23
C LYS A 76 -9.10 -9.91 -3.12
N ARG A 77 -8.40 -9.66 -2.01
CA ARG A 77 -7.84 -8.34 -1.73
C ARG A 77 -6.54 -8.35 -0.93
N LEU A 78 -5.75 -7.31 -1.16
CA LEU A 78 -4.66 -6.87 -0.29
C LEU A 78 -5.05 -5.52 0.34
N THR A 79 -4.93 -5.38 1.66
CA THR A 79 -5.16 -4.13 2.37
C THR A 79 -3.95 -3.78 3.23
N VAL A 80 -3.31 -2.66 2.90
CA VAL A 80 -2.14 -2.13 3.61
C VAL A 80 -2.51 -0.83 4.34
N ARG A 81 -1.88 -0.62 5.51
CA ARG A 81 -2.10 0.55 6.36
C ARG A 81 -0.77 1.12 6.81
N TRP A 82 -0.67 2.44 6.83
CA TRP A 82 0.51 3.13 7.33
C TRP A 82 0.09 4.45 7.98
N ARG A 83 0.98 4.99 8.81
CA ARG A 83 0.79 6.26 9.49
C ARG A 83 1.98 7.15 9.24
N LEU A 84 1.72 8.38 8.80
CA LEU A 84 2.72 9.44 8.78
C LEU A 84 2.56 10.30 10.03
N ARG A 85 3.66 10.80 10.57
CA ARG A 85 3.66 11.69 11.74
C ARG A 85 4.45 12.95 11.43
N ASN A 86 4.03 14.06 12.02
CA ASN A 86 4.71 15.36 11.90
C ASN A 86 4.95 15.79 10.45
N VAL A 87 3.95 15.63 9.59
CA VAL A 87 4.04 15.98 8.18
C VAL A 87 3.85 17.49 8.03
N GLN A 88 4.82 18.16 7.40
CA GLN A 88 4.79 19.60 7.16
C GLN A 88 4.73 19.87 5.67
N THR A 89 3.61 20.43 5.19
CA THR A 89 3.47 20.80 3.79
C THR A 89 3.24 22.30 3.65
N ARG A 90 3.23 22.79 2.40
CA ARG A 90 2.80 24.16 2.09
C ARG A 90 1.34 24.44 2.48
N LEU A 91 0.53 23.38 2.61
CA LEU A 91 -0.89 23.46 2.96
C LEU A 91 -1.13 23.48 4.49
N GLY A 92 -0.10 23.19 5.29
CA GLY A 92 -0.19 23.17 6.75
C GLY A 92 0.54 21.99 7.39
N PHE A 93 0.36 21.88 8.71
CA PHE A 93 0.94 20.84 9.55
C PHE A 93 -0.08 19.73 9.83
N ALA A 94 0.35 18.48 9.68
CA ALA A 94 -0.41 17.31 10.09
C ALA A 94 0.36 16.50 11.15
N PRO A 95 -0.09 16.50 12.42
CA PRO A 95 0.58 15.73 13.47
C PRO A 95 0.53 14.22 13.20
N SER A 96 -0.55 13.75 12.57
CA SER A 96 -0.72 12.37 12.15
C SER A 96 -1.61 12.31 10.91
N ILE A 97 -1.27 11.40 10.00
CA ILE A 97 -2.12 11.00 8.88
C ILE A 97 -2.19 9.49 8.84
N ASP A 98 -3.41 8.96 8.90
CA ASP A 98 -3.70 7.53 8.88
C ASP A 98 -4.21 7.08 7.52
N TYR A 99 -3.45 6.23 6.85
CA TYR A 99 -3.77 5.75 5.52
C TYR A 99 -4.25 4.30 5.53
N THR A 100 -5.18 4.00 4.61
CA THR A 100 -5.56 2.64 4.24
C THR A 100 -5.65 2.55 2.73
N LEU A 101 -4.92 1.63 2.12
CA LEU A 101 -5.06 1.28 0.70
C LEU A 101 -5.58 -0.15 0.59
N SER A 102 -6.68 -0.31 -0.14
CA SER A 102 -7.24 -1.62 -0.49
C SER A 102 -7.13 -1.85 -1.99
N TYR A 103 -6.54 -2.97 -2.38
CA TYR A 103 -6.37 -3.44 -3.74
C TYR A 103 -7.17 -4.71 -3.97
N LEU A 104 -8.05 -4.72 -4.98
CA LEU A 104 -8.82 -5.89 -5.40
C LEU A 104 -8.02 -6.64 -6.48
N LYS A 105 -7.57 -7.85 -6.14
CA LYS A 105 -6.64 -8.63 -6.96
C LYS A 105 -7.22 -9.05 -8.31
N GLN A 106 -8.54 -9.30 -8.36
CA GLN A 106 -9.22 -9.77 -9.57
C GLN A 106 -9.42 -8.67 -10.61
N THR A 107 -9.77 -7.46 -10.16
CA THR A 107 -10.17 -6.35 -11.06
C THR A 107 -9.08 -5.31 -11.23
N GLY A 108 -8.02 -5.36 -10.44
CA GLY A 108 -7.00 -4.32 -10.41
C GLY A 108 -7.45 -3.05 -9.67
N GLN A 109 -8.71 -2.96 -9.22
CA GLN A 109 -9.26 -1.75 -8.62
C GLN A 109 -8.63 -1.44 -7.27
N ALA A 110 -8.48 -0.16 -6.97
CA ALA A 110 -7.89 0.31 -5.73
C ALA A 110 -8.71 1.43 -5.10
N ASN A 111 -8.71 1.47 -3.78
CA ASN A 111 -9.26 2.56 -3.01
C ASN A 111 -8.27 2.96 -1.92
N ALA A 112 -7.90 4.23 -1.89
CA ALA A 112 -7.09 4.84 -0.85
C ALA A 112 -7.98 5.71 0.03
N ASN A 113 -7.79 5.61 1.34
CA ASN A 113 -8.42 6.49 2.33
C ASN A 113 -7.34 7.09 3.21
N ALA A 114 -7.56 8.33 3.64
CA ALA A 114 -6.73 9.01 4.63
C ALA A 114 -7.62 9.70 5.67
N ILE A 115 -7.22 9.60 6.93
CA ILE A 115 -7.73 10.43 8.03
C ILE A 115 -6.62 11.41 8.37
N ALA A 116 -6.88 12.70 8.19
CA ALA A 116 -5.89 13.77 8.31
C ALA A 116 -6.59 15.07 8.73
N PRO A 117 -5.87 16.11 9.20
CA PRO A 117 -6.48 17.41 9.43
C PRO A 117 -7.18 17.96 8.18
N LEU A 118 -8.19 18.80 8.40
CA LEU A 118 -8.85 19.54 7.31
C LEU A 118 -7.85 20.47 6.62
N VAL A 119 -7.77 20.36 5.29
CA VAL A 119 -7.09 21.33 4.45
C VAL A 119 -8.13 22.40 4.09
N ASP A 120 -7.83 23.68 4.33
CA ASP A 120 -8.65 24.84 3.94
C ASP A 120 -9.82 25.30 4.85
N GLU A 121 -9.65 25.43 6.16
CA GLU A 121 -10.59 26.25 6.98
C GLU A 121 -9.84 27.17 7.97
N PRO A 122 -9.61 28.46 7.66
CA PRO A 122 -8.98 29.41 8.59
C PRO A 122 -9.80 29.71 9.86
N THR A 123 -11.02 29.17 9.98
CA THR A 123 -12.00 29.52 11.03
C THR A 123 -12.42 28.34 11.92
N ARG A 124 -11.91 27.12 11.70
CA ARG A 124 -12.19 25.96 12.56
C ARG A 124 -10.91 25.41 13.16
N SER A 125 -11.02 24.90 14.39
CA SER A 125 -9.91 24.32 15.16
C SER A 125 -9.05 23.41 14.27
N PRO A 126 -7.73 23.65 14.15
CA PRO A 126 -6.83 22.99 13.19
C PRO A 126 -6.60 21.48 13.44
N PHE A 127 -7.42 20.88 14.30
CA PHE A 127 -7.28 19.50 14.78
C PHE A 127 -8.49 18.61 14.48
N SER A 128 -9.54 19.11 13.83
CA SER A 128 -10.66 18.24 13.41
C SER A 128 -10.21 17.31 12.27
N PRO A 129 -10.33 15.98 12.43
CA PRO A 129 -9.95 15.03 11.39
C PRO A 129 -10.96 15.07 10.24
N GLY A 130 -10.48 15.37 9.03
CA GLY A 130 -11.17 15.14 7.77
C GLY A 130 -10.94 13.72 7.25
N GLN A 131 -11.92 13.22 6.49
CA GLN A 131 -11.80 11.96 5.74
C GLN A 131 -11.60 12.26 4.26
N TYR A 132 -10.57 11.65 3.69
CA TYR A 132 -10.22 11.76 2.27
C TYR A 132 -10.29 10.38 1.66
N SER A 133 -10.82 10.29 0.44
CA SER A 133 -10.85 9.03 -0.31
C SER A 133 -10.52 9.26 -1.78
N ALA A 134 -9.89 8.27 -2.40
CA ALA A 134 -9.61 8.27 -3.83
C ALA A 134 -9.81 6.87 -4.41
N GLY A 135 -10.60 6.80 -5.48
CA GLY A 135 -10.73 5.60 -6.32
C GLY A 135 -9.67 5.59 -7.41
N GLY A 136 -9.13 4.41 -7.69
CA GLY A 136 -8.05 4.22 -8.64
C GLY A 136 -7.86 2.77 -9.05
N SER A 137 -6.65 2.45 -9.51
CA SER A 137 -6.26 1.08 -9.89
C SER A 137 -4.81 0.83 -9.51
N CYS A 138 -4.46 -0.42 -9.23
CA CYS A 138 -3.07 -0.85 -9.09
C CYS A 138 -2.74 -1.90 -10.14
N ALA A 139 -1.54 -1.80 -10.69
CA ALA A 139 -0.95 -2.81 -11.56
C ALA A 139 0.34 -3.35 -10.94
N PRO A 140 0.64 -4.66 -11.09
CA PRO A 140 1.98 -5.18 -10.83
C PRO A 140 3.01 -4.41 -11.66
N ARG A 141 4.18 -4.16 -11.08
CA ARG A 141 5.32 -3.53 -11.76
C ARG A 141 6.28 -4.58 -12.32
#